data_AF-A0A2V7YXU7-F1
#
_entry.id   AF-A0A2V7YXU7-F1
#
_cell.length_a   1.000
_cell.length_b   1.000
_cell.length_c   1.000
_cell.angle_alpha   90.00
_cell.angle_beta   90.00
_cell.angle_gamma   90.00
#
_symmetry.space_group_name_H-M   'P 1'
#
loop_
_entity.id
_entity.type
_entity.pdbx_description
1 polymer ?
#
loop_
_entity_poly.entity_id
_entity_poly.type
_entity_poly.pdbx_seq_one_letter_code
_entity_poly.pdbx_strand_id
1 'polypeptide(L)' 'MVRRRVVRQHEVEADFRVPQLAKAGSSLRLRLHYRGERIGEIEIGRGSLYWRGGGRHRSKRIPWSRFAEKMDELAYGN' A
#
# COMPACT_ATOMS: atom_id res chain seq x y z
N MET A 1 0.15 36.34 13.24
CA MET A 1 0.21 34.85 13.27
C MET A 1 0.94 34.35 12.03
N VAL A 2 2.13 33.76 12.18
CA VAL A 2 2.84 33.16 11.04
C VAL A 2 2.10 31.87 10.66
N ARG A 3 1.52 31.81 9.46
CA ARG A 3 0.93 30.57 8.94
C ARG A 3 2.07 29.57 8.73
N ARG A 4 2.14 28.53 9.57
CA ARG A 4 3.09 27.42 9.39
C ARG A 4 2.78 26.76 8.05
N ARG A 5 3.69 26.88 7.08
CA ARG A 5 3.53 26.22 5.78
C ARG A 5 3.53 24.71 6.04
N VAL A 6 2.38 24.07 5.89
CA VAL A 6 2.26 22.62 6.02
C VAL A 6 2.98 22.00 4.83
N VAL A 7 4.19 21.50 5.07
CA VAL A 7 4.91 20.70 4.07
C VAL A 7 4.20 19.35 4.01
N ARG A 8 3.62 19.00 2.85
CA ARG A 8 3.08 17.66 2.63
C ARG A 8 4.23 16.66 2.71
N GLN A 9 4.24 15.85 3.76
CA GLN A 9 5.27 14.85 3.98
C GLN A 9 4.92 13.50 3.33
N HIS A 10 3.64 13.18 3.23
CA HIS A 10 3.15 11.92 2.66
C HIS A 10 2.28 12.19 1.44
N GLU A 11 2.46 11.35 0.42
CA GLU A 11 1.67 11.35 -0.80
C GLU A 11 1.34 9.90 -1.19
N VAL A 12 0.12 9.68 -1.67
CA VAL A 12 -0.37 8.37 -2.10
C VAL A 12 -0.95 8.51 -3.49
N GLU A 13 -0.35 7.81 -4.46
CA GLU A 13 -0.91 7.67 -5.81
C GLU A 13 -1.74 6.38 -5.86
N ALA A 14 -2.93 6.43 -6.47
CA ALA A 14 -3.78 5.26 -6.63
C ALA A 14 -4.03 4.96 -8.11
N ASP A 15 -3.78 3.72 -8.51
CA ASP A 15 -4.16 3.15 -9.80
C ASP A 15 -5.20 2.06 -9.56
N PHE A 16 -6.41 2.25 -10.10
CA PHE A 16 -7.48 1.29 -9.98
C PHE A 16 -7.73 0.58 -11.30
N ARG A 17 -7.59 -0.75 -11.35
CA ARG A 17 -7.93 -1.57 -12.52
C ARG A 17 -9.14 -2.44 -12.21
N VAL A 18 -10.23 -2.21 -12.94
CA VAL A 18 -11.46 -3.01 -12.86
C VAL A 18 -11.75 -3.73 -14.18
N PRO A 19 -11.06 -4.83 -14.49
CA PRO A 19 -11.57 -5.80 -15.44
C PRO A 19 -12.67 -6.62 -14.74
N GLN A 20 -13.92 -6.12 -14.75
CA GLN A 20 -15.15 -6.78 -14.24
C GLN A 20 -14.94 -7.58 -12.93
N LEU A 21 -15.33 -7.02 -11.78
CA LEU A 21 -15.23 -7.48 -10.37
C LEU A 21 -15.19 -9.01 -10.07
N ALA A 22 -15.67 -9.88 -10.95
CA ALA A 22 -15.64 -11.34 -10.81
C ALA A 22 -14.42 -12.04 -11.46
N LYS A 23 -13.67 -11.41 -12.38
CA LYS A 23 -12.54 -12.06 -13.08
C LYS A 23 -11.20 -11.85 -12.38
N ALA A 24 -10.36 -12.88 -12.48
CA ALA A 24 -8.95 -12.79 -12.10
C ALA A 24 -8.30 -11.59 -12.81
N GLY A 25 -7.54 -10.76 -12.07
CA GLY A 25 -6.85 -9.59 -12.62
C GLY A 25 -7.37 -8.22 -12.17
N SER A 26 -8.45 -8.15 -11.38
CA SER A 26 -8.83 -6.91 -10.68
C SER A 26 -7.90 -6.65 -9.51
N SER A 27 -7.26 -5.47 -9.48
CA SER A 27 -6.42 -5.03 -8.37
C SER A 27 -6.44 -3.51 -8.18
N LEU A 28 -6.32 -3.10 -6.91
CA LEU A 28 -6.05 -1.71 -6.52
C LEU A 28 -4.56 -1.59 -6.22
N ARG A 29 -3.87 -0.68 -6.90
CA ARG A 29 -2.46 -0.40 -6.64
C ARG A 29 -2.30 0.98 -6.00
N LEU A 30 -1.53 1.04 -4.94
CA LEU A 30 -1.19 2.27 -4.22
C LEU A 30 0.32 2.45 -4.21
N ARG A 31 0.82 3.62 -4.61
CA ARG A 31 2.23 3.99 -4.44
C ARG A 31 2.35 4.97 -3.29
N LEU A 32 3.18 4.64 -2.32
CA LEU A 32 3.38 5.39 -1.11
C LEU A 32 4.67 6.20 -1.24
N HIS A 33 4.56 7.50 -1.04
CA HIS A 33 5.68 8.43 -1.10
C HIS A 33 5.85 9.16 0.25
N TYR A 34 7.09 9.36 0.67
CA TYR A 34 7.47 10.18 1.81
C TYR A 34 8.54 11.18 1.37
N ARG A 35 8.28 12.48 1.55
CA ARG A 35 9.18 13.57 1.10
C ARG A 35 9.61 13.43 -0.36
N GLY A 36 8.68 13.03 -1.23
CA GLY A 36 8.92 12.80 -2.65
C GLY A 36 9.52 11.43 -3.01
N GLU A 37 10.05 10.69 -2.03
CA GLU A 37 10.65 9.37 -2.25
C GLU A 37 9.62 8.26 -2.15
N ARG A 38 9.62 7.32 -3.09
CA ARG A 38 8.74 6.15 -3.02
C ARG A 38 9.20 5.19 -1.93
N ILE A 39 8.42 5.10 -0.86
CA ILE A 39 8.68 4.21 0.28
C ILE A 39 8.01 2.85 0.14
N GLY A 40 7.07 2.71 -0.80
CA GLY A 40 6.57 1.40 -1.20
C GLY A 40 5.43 1.42 -2.20
N GLU A 41 5.03 0.23 -2.61
CA GLU A 41 3.88 -0.02 -3.47
C GLU A 41 3.08 -1.19 -2.90
N ILE A 42 1.77 -0.98 -2.75
CA ILE A 42 0.79 -1.98 -2.35
C ILE A 42 -0.02 -2.34 -3.59
N GLU A 43 -0.24 -3.64 -3.83
CA GLU A 43 -1.28 -4.10 -4.75
C GLU A 43 -2.23 -5.06 -4.04
N ILE A 44 -3.51 -4.68 -3.98
CA ILE A 44 -4.60 -5.40 -3.34
C ILE A 44 -5.33 -6.18 -4.42
N GLY A 45 -5.22 -7.51 -4.40
CA GLY A 45 -5.91 -8.40 -5.32
C GLY A 45 -6.85 -9.37 -4.59
N ARG A 46 -7.51 -10.26 -5.34
CA ARG A 46 -8.40 -11.27 -4.74
C ARG A 46 -7.59 -12.35 -4.00
N GLY A 47 -7.49 -12.24 -2.68
CA GLY A 47 -6.93 -13.27 -1.79
C GLY A 47 -5.52 -12.99 -1.26
N SER A 48 -4.90 -11.88 -1.66
CA SER A 48 -3.60 -11.47 -1.12
C SER A 48 -3.29 -10.01 -1.41
N LEU A 49 -2.42 -9.45 -0.58
CA LEU A 49 -1.73 -8.20 -0.81
C LEU A 49 -0.33 -8.48 -1.33
N TYR A 50 0.12 -7.67 -2.28
CA TYR A 50 1.50 -7.63 -2.72
C TYR A 50 2.15 -6.37 -2.18
N TRP A 51 3.33 -6.53 -1.58
CA TRP A 51 4.14 -5.41 -1.08
C TRP A 51 5.47 -5.34 -1.81
N ARG A 52 5.82 -4.15 -2.28
CA ARG A 52 7.18 -3.81 -2.73
C ARG A 52 7.67 -2.63 -1.89
N GLY A 53 8.64 -2.87 -1.02
CA GLY A 53 9.26 -1.78 -0.25
C GLY A 53 10.07 -0.82 -1.12
N GLY A 54 10.25 0.41 -0.64
CA GLY A 54 11.10 1.43 -1.28
C GLY A 54 12.50 0.88 -1.55
N GLY A 55 13.02 1.13 -2.76
CA GLY A 55 14.31 0.61 -3.23
C GLY A 55 14.35 -0.91 -3.50
N ARG A 56 13.28 -1.67 -3.25
CA ARG A 56 13.25 -3.12 -3.50
C ARG A 56 12.82 -3.43 -4.92
N HIS A 57 13.52 -4.38 -5.54
CA HIS A 57 13.23 -4.80 -6.92
C HIS A 57 12.12 -5.87 -7.00
N ARG A 58 11.93 -6.67 -5.95
CA ARG A 58 10.96 -7.77 -5.93
C ARG A 58 9.76 -7.43 -5.06
N SER A 59 8.57 -7.76 -5.56
CA SER A 59 7.34 -7.74 -4.77
C SER A 59 7.20 -9.05 -3.98
N LYS A 60 6.56 -8.98 -2.81
CA LYS A 60 6.28 -10.11 -1.93
C LYS A 60 4.77 -10.27 -1.77
N ARG A 61 4.27 -11.47 -2.01
CA ARG A 61 2.87 -11.83 -1.74
C ARG A 61 2.69 -12.06 -0.23
N ILE A 62 1.67 -11.43 0.34
CA ILE A 62 1.23 -11.55 1.72
C ILE A 62 -0.22 -12.07 1.67
N PRO A 63 -0.47 -13.33 2.07
CA PRO A 63 -1.84 -13.85 2.21
C PRO A 63 -2.65 -13.03 3.21
N TRP A 64 -3.98 -12.98 3.05
CA TRP A 64 -4.83 -12.19 3.93
C TRP A 64 -4.73 -12.53 5.41
N SER A 65 -4.63 -13.81 5.76
CA SER A 65 -4.43 -14.24 7.14
C SER A 65 -3.19 -13.63 7.77
N ARG A 66 -2.06 -13.70 7.06
CA ARG A 66 -0.79 -13.11 7.52
C ARG A 66 -0.84 -11.59 7.56
N PHE A 67 -1.54 -10.96 6.61
CA PHE A 67 -1.74 -9.52 6.64
C PHE A 67 -2.55 -9.10 7.88
N ALA A 68 -3.67 -9.79 8.16
CA ALA A 68 -4.51 -9.52 9.33
C ALA A 68 -3.71 -9.67 10.63
N GLU A 69 -2.98 -10.78 10.80
CA GLU A 69 -2.09 -11.00 11.95
C GLU A 69 -1.11 -9.83 12.15
N LYS A 70 -0.44 -9.37 11.07
CA LYS A 70 0.48 -8.23 11.15
C LYS A 70 -0.20 -6.89 11.43
N MET A 71 -1.42 -6.70 10.95
CA MET A 71 -2.18 -5.50 11.29
C MET A 71 -2.62 -5.52 12.74
N ASP A 72 -3.00 -6.67 13.28
CA ASP A 72 -3.36 -6.81 14.69
C ASP A 72 -2.14 -6.56 15.59
N GLU A 73 -0.97 -7.10 15.25
CA GLU A 73 0.29 -6.77 15.93
C GLU A 73 0.56 -5.26 15.95
N LEU A 74 0.41 -4.58 14.80
CA LEU A 74 0.70 -3.14 14.68
C LEU A 74 -0.33 -2.24 15.36
N ALA A 75 -1.61 -2.62 15.31
CA ALA A 75 -2.71 -1.80 15.80
C ALA A 75 -3.01 -2.03 17.28
N TYR A 76 -2.84 -3.26 17.76
CA TYR A 76 -3.26 -3.69 19.10
C TYR A 76 -2.12 -4.21 19.98
N GLY A 77 -0.94 -4.52 19.42
CA GLY A 77 0.28 -4.80 20.20
C GLY A 77 0.30 -6.15 20.91
N ASN A 78 -0.29 -7.18 20.32
CA ASN A 78 -0.33 -8.54 20.87
C ASN A 78 1.06 -9.14 21.15
#